data_AF-A2G7U5-F1
#
_entry.id   AF-A2G7U5-F1
#
_cell.length_a   1.000
_cell.length_b   1.000
_cell.length_c   1.000
_cell.angle_alpha   90.00
_cell.angle_beta   90.00
_cell.angle_gamma   90.00
#
_symmetry.space_group_name_H-M   'P 1'
#
loop_
_entity.id
_entity.type
_entity.pdbx_description
1 polymer ?
#
loop_
_entity_poly.entity_id
_entity_poly.type
_entity_poly.pdbx_seq_one_letter_code
_entity_poly.pdbx_strand_id
1 'polypeptide(L)'
;MTKSTSKQLESLENIKGHLKQYSRLLRRDFLAILVKMTAKEFGIRTVRCDWRTRKGMLAFLQSSWDKFYPQLTQETVFKWYCTNFEACEKLFSIRKFIMFIYSNWNLFNTFLTTPEAISCLRSHSRGIETLLESQSVPKNFEWLETEAGKKILDIVCQFKSGQTSKLISEDEEMVSSPEENSQKSVENTDVQPIIPIPAGVTDNDDEIDLEFSLSLFPHEFNLYETKEIFHFPAIDDPFLMDNFSI
;
A
#
# COMPACT_ATOMS: atom_id res chain seq x y z
N MET A 1 -2.86 -24.27 -35.55
CA MET A 1 -3.09 -24.93 -34.25
C MET A 1 -2.34 -24.15 -33.18
N THR A 2 -3.04 -23.44 -32.31
CA THR A 2 -2.44 -22.76 -31.14
C THR A 2 -2.12 -23.79 -30.06
N LYS A 3 -0.83 -23.96 -29.72
CA LYS A 3 -0.45 -24.76 -28.54
C LYS A 3 -0.89 -24.01 -27.29
N SER A 4 -1.86 -24.58 -26.56
CA SER A 4 -2.16 -24.15 -25.20
C SER A 4 -0.96 -24.47 -24.31
N THR A 5 -0.09 -23.49 -24.07
CA THR A 5 0.92 -23.56 -23.03
C THR A 5 0.22 -23.48 -21.69
N SER A 6 -0.10 -24.65 -21.12
CA SER A 6 -0.57 -24.78 -19.74
C SER A 6 0.50 -24.25 -18.79
N LYS A 7 0.41 -22.96 -18.47
CA LYS A 7 1.27 -22.31 -17.48
C LYS A 7 1.20 -23.11 -16.18
N GLN A 8 2.35 -23.57 -15.71
CA GLN A 8 2.44 -24.21 -14.40
C GLN A 8 2.16 -23.13 -13.36
N LEU A 9 1.04 -23.27 -12.65
CA LEU A 9 0.73 -22.42 -11.51
C LEU A 9 1.83 -22.63 -10.45
N GLU A 10 2.47 -21.55 -10.04
CA GLU A 10 3.50 -21.59 -9.02
C GLU A 10 3.00 -22.24 -7.72
N SER A 11 3.88 -22.96 -7.05
CA SER A 11 3.52 -23.76 -5.89
C SER A 11 3.08 -22.84 -4.75
N LEU A 12 1.98 -23.22 -4.06
CA LEU A 12 1.49 -22.47 -2.90
C LEU A 12 2.53 -22.42 -1.77
N GLU A 13 3.54 -23.29 -1.81
CA GLU A 13 4.65 -23.34 -0.85
C GLU A 13 5.81 -22.44 -1.28
N ASN A 14 6.12 -22.37 -2.57
CA ASN A 14 7.07 -21.42 -3.16
C ASN A 14 6.62 -19.99 -2.86
N ILE A 15 5.34 -19.70 -3.09
CA ILE A 15 4.69 -18.41 -2.82
C ILE A 15 4.76 -18.03 -1.33
N LYS A 16 4.49 -18.99 -0.42
CA LYS A 16 4.68 -18.78 1.02
C LYS A 16 6.16 -18.51 1.34
N GLY A 17 7.09 -19.20 0.68
CA GLY A 17 8.53 -19.04 0.86
C GLY A 17 9.00 -17.62 0.54
N HIS A 18 8.66 -17.11 -0.65
CA HIS A 18 8.93 -15.72 -1.04
C HIS A 18 8.27 -14.72 -0.08
N LEU A 19 6.97 -14.84 0.20
CA LEU A 19 6.27 -13.86 1.04
C LEU A 19 6.73 -13.87 2.50
N LYS A 20 7.26 -14.99 3.01
CA LYS A 20 7.85 -15.08 4.36
C LYS A 20 9.13 -14.25 4.53
N GLN A 21 9.80 -13.85 3.45
CA GLN A 21 10.94 -12.93 3.49
C GLN A 21 10.54 -11.51 3.94
N TYR A 22 9.24 -11.16 3.83
CA TYR A 22 8.69 -9.84 4.14
C TYR A 22 7.71 -9.83 5.33
N SER A 23 7.13 -10.99 5.66
CA SER A 23 6.28 -11.19 6.84
C SER A 23 6.35 -12.64 7.30
N ARG A 24 7.16 -12.93 8.33
CA ARG A 24 7.50 -14.29 8.81
C ARG A 24 6.26 -15.15 9.10
N LEU A 25 5.19 -14.54 9.60
CA LEU A 25 3.93 -15.18 9.98
C LEU A 25 2.80 -15.04 8.94
N LEU A 26 3.09 -14.45 7.76
CA LEU A 26 2.14 -14.15 6.68
C LEU A 26 0.84 -13.55 7.26
N ARG A 27 0.97 -12.37 7.88
CA ARG A 27 -0.11 -11.72 8.63
C ARG A 27 -1.30 -11.36 7.74
N ARG A 28 -2.49 -11.25 8.37
CA ARG A 28 -3.76 -11.05 7.66
C ARG A 28 -3.88 -9.64 7.06
N ASP A 29 -3.31 -8.64 7.72
CA ASP A 29 -3.20 -7.26 7.26
C ASP A 29 -2.29 -7.16 6.02
N PHE A 30 -1.06 -7.67 6.11
CA PHE A 30 -0.08 -7.80 5.03
C PHE A 30 -0.70 -8.39 3.76
N LEU A 31 -1.24 -9.61 3.86
CA LEU A 31 -1.84 -10.30 2.72
C LEU A 31 -3.07 -9.55 2.18
N ALA A 32 -3.90 -8.94 3.03
CA ALA A 32 -5.08 -8.20 2.59
C ALA A 32 -4.75 -6.86 1.91
N ILE A 33 -3.57 -6.30 2.15
CA ILE A 33 -3.04 -5.13 1.45
C ILE A 33 -2.44 -5.56 0.11
N LEU A 34 -1.62 -6.61 0.08
CA LEU A 34 -1.11 -7.17 -1.18
C LEU A 34 -2.23 -7.57 -2.15
N VAL A 35 -3.26 -8.28 -1.69
CA VAL A 35 -4.44 -8.62 -2.49
C VAL A 35 -5.14 -7.38 -3.03
N LYS A 36 -5.25 -6.30 -2.24
CA LYS A 36 -5.91 -5.06 -2.66
C LYS A 36 -5.10 -4.24 -3.66
N MET A 37 -3.78 -4.17 -3.51
CA MET A 37 -2.90 -3.55 -4.50
C MET A 37 -2.93 -4.36 -5.80
N THR A 38 -2.74 -5.69 -5.73
CA THR A 38 -2.82 -6.62 -6.88
C THR A 38 -4.14 -6.50 -7.64
N ALA A 39 -5.26 -6.43 -6.92
CA ALA A 39 -6.59 -6.29 -7.51
C ALA A 39 -6.79 -4.95 -8.23
N LYS A 40 -6.27 -3.85 -7.67
CA LYS A 40 -6.35 -2.53 -8.31
C LYS A 40 -5.41 -2.42 -9.51
N GLU A 41 -4.17 -2.91 -9.38
CA GLU A 41 -3.13 -2.89 -10.41
C GLU A 41 -3.58 -3.63 -11.69
N PHE A 42 -4.16 -4.83 -11.53
CA PHE A 42 -4.49 -5.70 -12.66
C PHE A 42 -5.98 -5.68 -13.04
N GLY A 43 -6.76 -4.72 -12.51
CA GLY A 43 -8.19 -4.55 -12.81
C GLY A 43 -9.08 -5.72 -12.36
N ILE A 44 -8.63 -6.54 -11.40
CA ILE A 44 -9.30 -7.77 -11.00
C ILE A 44 -10.45 -7.47 -10.03
N ARG A 45 -11.70 -7.73 -10.47
CA ARG A 45 -12.88 -7.63 -9.61
C ARG A 45 -12.87 -8.71 -8.53
N THR A 46 -12.51 -8.33 -7.30
CA THR A 46 -12.52 -9.24 -6.14
C THR A 46 -13.92 -9.45 -5.56
N VAL A 47 -14.36 -10.70 -5.38
CA VAL A 47 -15.52 -11.02 -4.52
C VAL A 47 -15.04 -11.20 -3.08
N ARG A 48 -15.80 -10.70 -2.09
CA ARG A 48 -15.35 -10.62 -0.68
C ARG A 48 -15.10 -11.99 -0.03
N CYS A 49 -15.76 -13.05 -0.50
CA CYS A 49 -15.64 -14.40 0.04
C CYS A 49 -14.25 -14.99 -0.21
N ASP A 50 -13.78 -14.87 -1.45
CA ASP A 50 -12.62 -15.57 -2.02
C ASP A 50 -11.32 -15.27 -1.26
N TRP A 51 -11.19 -14.07 -0.69
CA TRP A 51 -9.99 -13.58 -0.01
C TRP A 51 -10.25 -13.16 1.46
N ARG A 52 -11.36 -13.60 2.09
CA ARG A 52 -11.62 -13.28 3.51
C ARG A 52 -10.65 -14.01 4.47
N THR A 53 -10.10 -15.15 4.07
CA THR A 53 -9.25 -16.04 4.88
C THR A 53 -7.78 -15.99 4.43
N ARG A 54 -6.84 -16.43 5.29
CA ARG A 54 -5.40 -16.53 4.94
C ARG A 54 -5.18 -17.42 3.71
N LYS A 55 -5.88 -18.57 3.64
CA LYS A 55 -5.85 -19.49 2.48
C LYS A 55 -6.36 -18.81 1.20
N GLY A 56 -7.47 -18.08 1.30
CA GLY A 56 -8.07 -17.36 0.18
C GLY A 56 -7.18 -16.25 -0.39
N MET A 57 -6.57 -15.44 0.48
CA MET A 57 -5.64 -14.39 0.04
C MET A 57 -4.40 -14.97 -0.66
N LEU A 58 -3.83 -16.06 -0.15
CA LEU A 58 -2.71 -16.73 -0.81
C LEU A 58 -3.12 -17.36 -2.16
N ALA A 59 -4.33 -17.92 -2.26
CA ALA A 59 -4.86 -18.44 -3.53
C ALA A 59 -5.10 -17.32 -4.58
N PHE A 60 -5.52 -16.13 -4.15
CA PHE A 60 -5.65 -14.95 -5.02
C PHE A 60 -4.30 -14.44 -5.54
N LEU A 61 -3.28 -14.42 -4.68
CA LEU A 61 -1.92 -14.07 -5.10
C LEU A 61 -1.31 -15.15 -6.01
N GLN A 62 -1.66 -16.43 -5.79
CA GLN A 62 -1.26 -17.55 -6.65
C GLN A 62 -1.89 -17.48 -8.06
N SER A 63 -3.18 -17.21 -8.17
CA SER A 63 -3.84 -17.07 -9.49
C SER A 63 -3.38 -15.83 -10.27
N SER A 64 -2.71 -14.89 -9.60
CA SER A 64 -2.16 -13.65 -10.17
C SER A 64 -0.62 -13.65 -10.25
N TRP A 65 0.05 -14.76 -9.91
CA TRP A 65 1.47 -14.77 -9.55
C TRP A 65 2.40 -14.22 -10.63
N ASP A 66 2.22 -14.64 -11.89
CA ASP A 66 2.98 -14.17 -13.05
C ASP A 66 3.07 -12.63 -13.18
N LYS A 67 1.99 -11.94 -12.79
CA LYS A 67 1.92 -10.47 -12.83
C LYS A 67 2.39 -9.84 -11.52
N PHE A 68 2.09 -10.49 -10.40
CA PHE A 68 2.39 -10.02 -9.05
C PHE A 68 3.88 -10.14 -8.68
N TYR A 69 4.56 -11.23 -9.05
CA TYR A 69 5.96 -11.47 -8.69
C TYR A 69 6.93 -10.41 -9.23
N PRO A 70 6.83 -9.93 -10.49
CA PRO A 70 7.62 -8.80 -10.97
C PRO A 70 7.48 -7.52 -10.12
N GLN A 71 6.31 -7.28 -9.51
CA GLN A 71 6.11 -6.11 -8.64
C GLN A 71 6.94 -6.19 -7.35
N LEU A 72 7.30 -7.39 -6.88
CA LEU A 72 8.14 -7.59 -5.70
C LEU A 72 9.64 -7.38 -5.98
N THR A 73 10.08 -7.56 -7.23
CA THR A 73 11.49 -7.45 -7.63
C THR A 73 11.84 -6.05 -8.16
N GLN A 74 10.94 -5.43 -8.93
CA GLN A 74 11.06 -4.07 -9.47
C GLN A 74 10.80 -2.98 -8.41
N GLU A 75 11.23 -1.74 -8.68
CA GLU A 75 11.09 -0.60 -7.75
C GLU A 75 9.66 -0.03 -7.71
N THR A 76 8.74 -0.84 -7.21
CA THR A 76 7.31 -0.53 -7.10
C THR A 76 6.90 -0.28 -5.65
N VAL A 77 5.69 0.26 -5.46
CA VAL A 77 5.04 0.33 -4.15
C VAL A 77 4.88 -1.03 -3.47
N PHE A 78 4.75 -2.13 -4.23
CA PHE A 78 4.68 -3.48 -3.66
C PHE A 78 6.00 -3.87 -2.99
N LYS A 79 7.13 -3.68 -3.67
CA LYS A 79 8.47 -3.92 -3.12
C LYS A 79 8.74 -3.02 -1.92
N TRP A 80 8.47 -1.72 -2.04
CA TRP A 80 8.61 -0.75 -0.95
C TRP A 80 7.78 -1.12 0.29
N TYR A 81 6.52 -1.54 0.09
CA TYR A 81 5.64 -2.00 1.15
C TYR A 81 6.19 -3.26 1.83
N CYS A 82 6.55 -4.27 1.03
CA CYS A 82 7.07 -5.54 1.50
C CYS A 82 8.39 -5.40 2.28
N THR A 83 9.38 -4.70 1.74
CA THR A 83 10.70 -4.51 2.38
C THR A 83 10.64 -3.71 3.68
N ASN A 84 9.59 -2.90 3.90
CA ASN A 84 9.41 -2.12 5.12
C ASN A 84 8.34 -2.68 6.08
N PHE A 85 7.64 -3.77 5.73
CA PHE A 85 6.47 -4.21 6.47
C PHE A 85 6.77 -4.52 7.94
N GLU A 86 7.65 -5.50 8.27
CA GLU A 86 7.91 -5.85 9.68
C GLU A 86 8.47 -4.67 10.50
N ALA A 87 9.27 -3.78 9.90
CA ALA A 87 9.83 -2.61 10.57
C ALA A 87 8.79 -1.49 10.83
N CYS A 88 7.64 -1.52 10.13
CA CYS A 88 6.56 -0.54 10.25
C CYS A 88 5.20 -1.21 10.60
N GLU A 89 5.21 -2.42 11.17
CA GLU A 89 4.08 -3.29 11.60
C GLU A 89 2.69 -2.62 11.58
N LYS A 90 2.42 -1.81 12.62
CA LYS A 90 1.11 -1.23 12.91
C LYS A 90 0.73 -0.17 11.89
N LEU A 91 1.58 0.84 11.65
CA LEU A 91 1.43 1.83 10.59
C LEU A 91 1.11 1.19 9.21
N PHE A 92 1.85 0.15 8.84
CA PHE A 92 1.69 -0.55 7.55
C PHE A 92 0.50 -1.53 7.54
N SER A 93 -0.14 -1.74 8.68
CA SER A 93 -1.44 -2.40 8.80
C SER A 93 -2.63 -1.43 8.62
N ILE A 94 -2.39 -0.10 8.63
CA ILE A 94 -3.42 0.92 8.36
C ILE A 94 -3.76 0.94 6.86
N ARG A 95 -4.60 -0.03 6.47
CA ARG A 95 -5.01 -0.29 5.07
C ARG A 95 -5.50 0.95 4.31
N LYS A 96 -6.17 1.91 4.95
CA LYS A 96 -6.60 3.16 4.27
C LYS A 96 -5.39 3.99 3.84
N PHE A 97 -4.40 4.15 4.71
CA PHE A 97 -3.18 4.93 4.48
C PHE A 97 -2.29 4.29 3.42
N ILE A 98 -2.04 2.97 3.49
CA ILE A 98 -1.25 2.28 2.46
C ILE A 98 -1.95 2.30 1.09
N MET A 99 -3.27 2.14 1.01
CA MET A 99 -3.98 2.28 -0.27
C MET A 99 -4.01 3.72 -0.80
N PHE A 100 -3.86 4.73 0.06
CA PHE A 100 -3.65 6.13 -0.35
C PHE A 100 -2.23 6.33 -0.90
N ILE A 101 -1.19 5.83 -0.23
CA ILE A 101 0.19 5.87 -0.74
C ILE A 101 0.29 5.15 -2.09
N TYR A 102 -0.28 3.94 -2.21
CA TYR A 102 -0.40 3.22 -3.49
C TYR A 102 -1.07 4.06 -4.57
N SER A 103 -2.14 4.79 -4.24
CA SER A 103 -2.89 5.58 -5.22
C SER A 103 -2.21 6.89 -5.64
N ASN A 104 -1.16 7.30 -4.93
CA ASN A 104 -0.37 8.51 -5.19
C ASN A 104 1.13 8.17 -5.34
N TRP A 105 1.48 6.92 -5.65
CA TRP A 105 2.87 6.44 -5.60
C TRP A 105 3.81 7.30 -6.45
N ASN A 106 3.37 7.72 -7.63
CA ASN A 106 4.15 8.56 -8.55
C ASN A 106 4.49 9.97 -8.00
N LEU A 107 3.79 10.43 -6.96
CA LEU A 107 4.06 11.70 -6.28
C LEU A 107 4.99 11.52 -5.08
N PHE A 108 4.91 10.36 -4.42
CA PHE A 108 5.60 10.12 -3.14
C PHE A 108 6.83 9.21 -3.25
N ASN A 109 6.99 8.44 -4.34
CA ASN A 109 8.06 7.45 -4.53
C ASN A 109 9.45 8.02 -4.27
N THR A 110 9.83 9.10 -4.94
CA THR A 110 11.14 9.78 -4.85
C THR A 110 11.50 10.24 -3.44
N PHE A 111 10.52 10.42 -2.56
CA PHE A 111 10.74 10.69 -1.14
C PHE A 111 10.67 9.41 -0.28
N LEU A 112 9.63 8.59 -0.44
CA LEU A 112 9.40 7.42 0.42
C LEU A 112 10.45 6.32 0.25
N THR A 113 11.24 6.32 -0.82
CA THR A 113 12.38 5.41 -1.02
C THR A 113 13.70 5.90 -0.43
N THR A 114 13.82 7.16 0.03
CA THR A 114 15.12 7.65 0.55
C THR A 114 15.44 7.06 1.93
N PRO A 115 16.74 6.92 2.30
CA PRO A 115 17.14 6.42 3.61
C PRO A 115 16.57 7.23 4.78
N GLU A 116 16.43 8.55 4.62
CA GLU A 116 15.94 9.47 5.65
C GLU A 116 14.44 9.26 5.88
N ALA A 117 13.66 9.14 4.81
CA ALA A 117 12.23 8.85 4.89
C ALA A 117 11.99 7.48 5.53
N ILE A 118 12.71 6.44 5.08
CA ILE A 118 12.62 5.08 5.62
C ILE A 118 13.03 5.05 7.10
N SER A 119 14.10 5.75 7.48
CA SER A 119 14.54 5.87 8.87
C SER A 119 13.50 6.58 9.75
N CYS A 120 12.90 7.66 9.25
CA CYS A 120 11.86 8.42 9.94
C CYS A 120 10.57 7.60 10.12
N LEU A 121 10.10 6.91 9.07
CA LEU A 121 8.94 6.01 9.11
C LEU A 121 9.09 4.89 10.14
N ARG A 122 10.28 4.29 10.25
CA ARG A 122 10.57 3.23 11.22
C ARG A 122 10.63 3.79 12.64
N SER A 123 11.48 4.81 12.85
CA SER A 123 11.78 5.39 14.17
C SER A 123 10.59 6.09 14.81
N HIS A 124 9.68 6.66 14.01
CA HIS A 124 8.52 7.41 14.48
C HIS A 124 7.18 6.81 14.05
N SER A 125 7.15 5.54 13.64
CA SER A 125 5.96 4.74 13.28
C SER A 125 4.75 5.01 14.20
N ARG A 126 4.92 4.84 15.52
CA ARG A 126 3.88 5.12 16.53
C ARG A 126 3.44 6.60 16.58
N GLY A 127 4.36 7.53 16.30
CA GLY A 127 4.04 8.95 16.16
C GLY A 127 3.18 9.22 14.92
N ILE A 128 3.48 8.55 13.80
CA ILE A 128 2.72 8.65 12.56
C ILE A 128 1.34 7.99 12.70
N GLU A 129 1.24 6.85 13.40
CA GLU A 129 -0.04 6.24 13.81
C GLU A 129 -0.88 7.24 14.63
N THR A 130 -0.27 7.87 15.64
CA THR A 130 -0.93 8.91 16.45
C THR A 130 -1.37 10.11 15.60
N LEU A 131 -0.55 10.54 14.64
CA LEU A 131 -0.89 11.59 13.69
C LEU A 131 -2.04 11.19 12.76
N LEU A 132 -2.15 9.93 12.33
CA LEU A 132 -3.22 9.46 11.46
C LEU A 132 -4.58 9.42 12.18
N GLU A 133 -4.59 9.12 13.48
CA GLU A 133 -5.80 9.00 14.30
C GLU A 133 -6.27 10.33 14.92
N SER A 134 -5.36 11.29 15.16
CA SER A 134 -5.70 12.58 15.79
C SER A 134 -6.42 13.56 14.84
N GLN A 135 -7.27 14.44 15.39
CA GLN A 135 -7.84 15.55 14.60
C GLN A 135 -6.81 16.65 14.28
N SER A 136 -5.91 16.95 15.22
CA SER A 136 -4.87 17.98 15.10
C SER A 136 -3.47 17.40 15.35
N VAL A 137 -2.42 18.12 14.95
CA VAL A 137 -1.02 17.73 15.18
C VAL A 137 -0.75 17.73 16.70
N PRO A 138 -0.33 16.60 17.30
CA PRO A 138 0.05 16.56 18.71
C PRO A 138 1.24 17.48 18.98
N LYS A 139 1.22 18.14 20.14
CA LYS A 139 2.38 18.92 20.61
C LYS A 139 3.53 17.98 21.00
N ASN A 140 4.76 18.51 20.98
CA ASN A 140 5.99 17.84 21.42
C ASN A 140 6.46 16.69 20.51
N PHE A 141 6.21 16.77 19.19
CA PHE A 141 6.73 15.83 18.19
C PHE A 141 7.95 16.44 17.48
N GLU A 142 9.09 16.54 18.18
CA GLU A 142 10.34 17.18 17.73
C GLU A 142 10.83 16.68 16.36
N TRP A 143 10.61 15.41 16.04
CA TRP A 143 10.98 14.82 14.75
C TRP A 143 10.29 15.48 13.54
N LEU A 144 9.17 16.19 13.74
CA LEU A 144 8.48 16.98 12.72
C LEU A 144 9.25 18.25 12.29
N GLU A 145 10.28 18.66 13.04
CA GLU A 145 11.13 19.79 12.66
C GLU A 145 12.17 19.39 11.58
N THR A 146 12.39 18.09 11.39
CA THR A 146 13.24 17.53 10.32
C THR A 146 12.54 17.57 8.96
N GLU A 147 13.30 17.66 7.86
CA GLU A 147 12.74 17.67 6.50
C GLU A 147 11.96 16.39 6.16
N ALA A 148 12.40 15.23 6.66
CA ALA A 148 11.66 13.97 6.52
C ALA A 148 10.34 14.01 7.32
N GLY A 149 10.37 14.56 8.55
CA GLY A 149 9.18 14.75 9.38
C GLY A 149 8.15 15.69 8.74
N LYS A 150 8.58 16.82 8.19
CA LYS A 150 7.72 17.77 7.45
C LYS A 150 7.03 17.11 6.27
N LYS A 151 7.77 16.37 5.44
CA LYS A 151 7.20 15.67 4.27
C LYS A 151 6.27 14.52 4.66
N ILE A 152 6.57 13.78 5.73
CA ILE A 152 5.65 12.76 6.28
C ILE A 152 4.37 13.41 6.83
N LEU A 153 4.48 14.55 7.52
CA LEU A 153 3.33 15.31 8.00
C LEU A 153 2.45 15.80 6.85
N ASP A 154 3.03 16.32 5.78
CA ASP A 154 2.28 16.72 4.58
C ASP A 154 1.53 15.53 3.95
N ILE A 155 2.19 14.38 3.76
CA ILE A 155 1.55 13.15 3.27
C ILE A 155 0.38 12.72 4.18
N VAL A 156 0.50 12.88 5.50
CA VAL A 156 -0.61 12.64 6.45
C VAL A 156 -1.72 13.69 6.34
N CYS A 157 -1.39 14.96 6.10
CA CYS A 157 -2.37 16.03 5.87
C CYS A 157 -3.15 15.80 4.56
N GLN A 158 -2.48 15.46 3.46
CA GLN A 158 -3.11 15.09 2.19
C GLN A 158 -4.01 13.85 2.34
N PHE A 159 -3.57 12.84 3.10
CA PHE A 159 -4.40 11.68 3.44
C PHE A 159 -5.68 12.05 4.20
N LYS A 160 -5.58 12.95 5.19
CA LYS A 160 -6.72 13.41 5.99
C LYS A 160 -7.70 14.30 5.22
N SER A 161 -7.20 15.21 4.38
CA SER A 161 -8.03 16.08 3.56
C SER A 161 -8.72 15.33 2.41
N GLY A 162 -8.28 14.10 2.11
CA GLY A 162 -8.75 13.31 0.98
C GLY A 162 -8.24 13.85 -0.36
N GLN A 163 -7.32 14.82 -0.36
CA GLN A 163 -6.77 15.40 -1.56
C GLN A 163 -5.68 14.48 -2.14
N THR A 164 -5.97 13.89 -3.30
CA THR A 164 -4.93 13.58 -4.29
C THR A 164 -4.48 14.90 -4.91
N SER A 165 -3.22 15.27 -4.78
CA SER A 165 -2.71 16.60 -5.13
C SER A 165 -2.82 16.88 -6.63
N LYS A 166 -3.81 17.70 -7.03
CA LYS A 166 -3.94 18.26 -8.39
C LYS A 166 -2.93 19.39 -8.68
N LEU A 167 -1.74 19.32 -8.07
CA LEU A 167 -0.79 20.42 -8.00
C LEU A 167 0.63 19.94 -8.30
N ILE A 168 0.86 19.60 -9.57
CA ILE A 168 2.08 20.00 -10.27
C ILE A 168 1.62 20.63 -11.58
N SER A 169 1.28 21.91 -11.50
CA SER A 169 0.96 22.80 -12.62
C SER A 169 1.34 24.21 -12.18
N GLU A 170 2.61 24.38 -11.81
CA GLU A 170 3.25 25.69 -11.68
C GLU A 170 3.54 26.20 -13.09
N ASP A 171 2.50 26.75 -13.72
CA ASP A 171 2.63 27.74 -14.80
C ASP A 171 1.90 29.01 -14.34
N GLU A 172 2.41 30.17 -14.76
CA GLU A 172 2.07 31.46 -14.17
C GLU A 172 0.68 31.96 -14.58
N GLU A 173 -0.10 32.50 -13.62
CA GLU A 173 -0.87 33.72 -13.88
C GLU A 173 -1.19 34.52 -12.60
N MET A 174 -0.72 35.77 -12.55
CA MET A 174 -1.09 36.75 -11.53
C MET A 174 -2.44 37.39 -11.87
N VAL A 175 -3.50 37.20 -11.06
CA VAL A 175 -4.60 38.17 -11.00
C VAL A 175 -5.08 38.42 -9.56
N SER A 176 -5.23 39.71 -9.26
CA SER A 176 -5.62 40.35 -7.99
C SER A 176 -6.97 39.90 -7.39
N SER A 177 -7.08 40.01 -6.07
CA SER A 177 -8.34 40.16 -5.30
C SER A 177 -9.08 41.47 -5.70
N PRO A 178 -10.37 41.67 -5.36
CA PRO A 178 -10.70 42.20 -4.01
C PRO A 178 -12.02 41.73 -3.34
N GLU A 179 -11.95 41.66 -2.01
CA GLU A 179 -12.89 42.06 -0.92
C GLU A 179 -14.46 42.00 -0.99
N GLU A 180 -15.04 41.75 0.20
CA GLU A 180 -16.42 42.05 0.69
C GLU A 180 -17.65 41.31 0.08
N ASN A 181 -18.81 41.10 0.76
CA ASN A 181 -19.31 41.49 2.11
C ASN A 181 -20.40 40.52 2.69
N SER A 182 -20.90 40.80 3.92
CA SER A 182 -22.26 40.51 4.47
C SER A 182 -22.69 39.12 5.04
N GLN A 183 -22.37 38.90 6.33
CA GLN A 183 -23.26 38.70 7.51
C GLN A 183 -24.60 37.87 7.53
N LYS A 184 -24.91 37.37 8.77
CA LYS A 184 -26.18 36.83 9.37
C LYS A 184 -26.51 35.34 9.07
N SER A 185 -26.69 34.42 10.04
CA SER A 185 -27.55 34.32 11.27
C SER A 185 -29.04 34.07 10.96
N VAL A 186 -29.81 33.17 11.60
CA VAL A 186 -29.63 32.34 12.83
C VAL A 186 -30.18 30.89 12.56
N GLU A 187 -30.56 29.95 13.44
CA GLU A 187 -30.83 29.85 14.90
C GLU A 187 -30.58 28.41 15.44
N ASN A 188 -31.08 28.04 16.63
CA ASN A 188 -31.00 26.69 17.25
C ASN A 188 -32.37 25.97 17.33
N THR A 189 -32.36 24.62 17.30
CA THR A 189 -33.41 23.80 17.95
C THR A 189 -32.79 22.51 18.51
N ASP A 190 -33.20 22.12 19.72
CA ASP A 190 -32.68 20.97 20.49
C ASP A 190 -33.73 19.82 20.58
N VAL A 191 -33.46 18.80 21.40
CA VAL A 191 -34.33 17.70 21.93
C VAL A 191 -34.12 16.30 21.32
N GLN A 192 -33.72 15.36 22.20
CA GLN A 192 -33.76 13.89 21.99
C GLN A 192 -35.08 13.28 22.49
N PRO A 193 -35.38 11.98 22.23
CA PRO A 193 -34.99 10.97 23.24
C PRO A 193 -34.56 9.58 22.70
N ILE A 194 -34.05 8.78 23.64
CA ILE A 194 -33.45 7.43 23.51
C ILE A 194 -34.50 6.31 23.35
N ILE A 195 -34.17 5.23 22.64
CA ILE A 195 -34.74 3.88 22.83
C ILE A 195 -33.63 2.81 22.79
N PRO A 196 -33.49 1.92 23.80
CA PRO A 196 -32.54 0.80 23.80
C PRO A 196 -33.19 -0.56 23.49
N ILE A 197 -32.51 -1.43 22.74
CA ILE A 197 -32.91 -2.83 22.44
C ILE A 197 -31.65 -3.74 22.57
N PRO A 198 -31.77 -5.01 23.04
CA PRO A 198 -30.70 -5.64 23.83
C PRO A 198 -29.76 -6.59 23.06
N ALA A 199 -28.83 -7.20 23.81
CA ALA A 199 -27.77 -8.08 23.31
C ALA A 199 -28.26 -9.42 22.71
N GLY A 200 -27.46 -9.96 21.79
CA GLY A 200 -27.59 -11.31 21.23
C GLY A 200 -26.24 -12.02 21.18
N VAL A 201 -26.23 -13.31 21.53
CA VAL A 201 -25.04 -14.16 21.67
C VAL A 201 -24.51 -14.65 20.31
N THR A 202 -23.18 -14.70 20.13
CA THR A 202 -22.51 -15.71 19.29
C THR A 202 -21.15 -16.10 19.88
N ASP A 203 -21.12 -17.34 20.37
CA ASP A 203 -20.06 -18.35 20.49
C ASP A 203 -18.59 -18.05 20.08
N ASN A 204 -17.73 -18.69 20.88
CA ASN A 204 -16.36 -19.17 20.70
C ASN A 204 -15.76 -19.30 19.28
N ASP A 205 -14.44 -19.10 19.19
CA ASP A 205 -13.42 -20.06 18.66
C ASP A 205 -12.16 -19.32 18.17
N ASP A 206 -11.28 -18.96 19.11
CA ASP A 206 -9.91 -18.45 18.84
C ASP A 206 -8.94 -18.98 19.93
N GLU A 207 -8.94 -20.30 20.15
CA GLU A 207 -7.94 -20.99 20.98
C GLU A 207 -6.60 -21.03 20.22
N ILE A 208 -5.71 -20.09 20.56
CA ILE A 208 -4.40 -19.97 19.90
C ILE A 208 -3.39 -20.86 20.64
N ASP A 209 -3.19 -22.06 20.12
CA ASP A 209 -2.07 -22.93 20.50
C ASP A 209 -0.73 -22.21 20.25
N LEU A 210 0.09 -22.11 21.30
CA LEU A 210 1.24 -21.19 21.40
C LEU A 210 2.57 -21.90 21.69
N GLU A 211 2.66 -23.20 21.43
CA GLU A 211 3.93 -23.92 21.48
C GLU A 211 4.83 -23.64 20.24
N PHE A 212 6.13 -23.91 20.38
CA PHE A 212 7.18 -23.66 19.37
C PHE A 212 7.52 -22.20 19.04
N SER A 213 7.65 -21.36 20.08
CA SER A 213 8.50 -20.16 20.03
C SER A 213 9.92 -20.43 20.56
N LEU A 214 10.77 -21.10 19.77
CA LEU A 214 12.20 -21.20 20.07
C LEU A 214 13.11 -20.77 18.90
N SER A 215 13.90 -19.73 19.17
CA SER A 215 15.23 -19.42 18.64
C SER A 215 15.62 -19.87 17.22
N LEU A 216 15.87 -18.88 16.34
CA LEU A 216 17.20 -18.65 15.77
C LEU A 216 17.28 -17.24 15.17
N PHE A 217 18.36 -16.51 15.49
CA PHE A 217 18.71 -15.21 14.88
C PHE A 217 19.71 -15.44 13.70
N PRO A 218 19.91 -14.47 12.81
CA PRO A 218 20.39 -14.75 11.45
C PRO A 218 21.90 -14.85 11.32
N HIS A 219 22.34 -15.56 10.28
CA HIS A 219 23.63 -15.34 9.63
C HIS A 219 23.41 -15.02 8.15
N GLU A 220 23.88 -13.82 7.77
CA GLU A 220 24.58 -13.49 6.52
C GLU A 220 24.19 -14.25 5.24
N PHE A 221 23.36 -13.62 4.40
CA PHE A 221 23.32 -13.92 2.98
C PHE A 221 24.21 -12.94 2.21
N ASN A 222 25.31 -13.45 1.67
CA ASN A 222 26.20 -12.69 0.79
C ASN A 222 25.52 -12.40 -0.56
N LEU A 223 25.70 -11.18 -1.06
CA LEU A 223 25.31 -10.80 -2.42
C LEU A 223 26.28 -11.44 -3.42
N TYR A 224 25.74 -12.20 -4.37
CA TYR A 224 26.44 -12.52 -5.62
C TYR A 224 25.79 -11.77 -6.77
N GLU A 225 26.59 -10.91 -7.40
CA GLU A 225 26.19 -10.07 -8.52
C GLU A 225 26.21 -10.89 -9.83
N THR A 226 25.06 -11.10 -10.45
CA THR A 226 24.95 -11.69 -11.79
C THR A 226 24.44 -10.67 -12.80
N LYS A 227 25.34 -10.15 -13.62
CA LYS A 227 25.02 -9.36 -14.82
C LYS A 227 24.72 -10.30 -15.98
N GLU A 228 23.45 -10.46 -16.35
CA GLU A 228 23.07 -11.00 -17.66
C GLU A 228 22.49 -9.90 -18.55
N ILE A 229 23.03 -9.80 -19.77
CA ILE A 229 22.64 -8.81 -20.77
C ILE A 229 21.54 -9.42 -21.65
N PHE A 230 20.31 -8.94 -21.52
CA PHE A 230 19.19 -9.39 -22.35
C PHE A 230 19.34 -8.88 -23.80
N HIS A 231 19.74 -9.77 -24.71
CA HIS A 231 19.55 -9.57 -26.14
C HIS A 231 18.08 -9.82 -26.50
N PHE A 232 17.38 -8.77 -26.96
CA PHE A 232 16.11 -8.92 -27.65
C PHE A 232 16.37 -9.30 -29.13
N PRO A 233 15.78 -10.41 -29.64
CA PRO A 233 15.74 -10.65 -31.08
C PRO A 233 14.78 -9.64 -31.74
N ALA A 234 15.12 -9.16 -32.93
CA ALA A 234 14.21 -8.34 -33.72
C ALA A 234 12.99 -9.18 -34.15
N ILE A 235 11.81 -8.56 -34.12
CA ILE A 235 10.58 -9.14 -34.65
C ILE A 235 10.25 -8.40 -35.94
N ASP A 236 10.44 -9.06 -37.08
CA ASP A 236 9.86 -8.61 -38.34
C ASP A 236 8.33 -8.79 -38.27
N ASP A 237 7.59 -7.69 -38.30
CA ASP A 237 6.12 -7.69 -38.41
C ASP A 237 5.71 -7.47 -39.88
N PRO A 238 5.21 -8.51 -40.58
CA PRO A 238 4.84 -8.41 -41.98
C PRO A 238 3.53 -7.66 -42.24
N PHE A 239 2.85 -7.13 -41.20
CA PHE A 239 1.58 -6.40 -41.35
C PHE A 239 1.71 -4.86 -41.28
N LEU A 240 2.92 -4.32 -41.19
CA LEU A 240 3.17 -2.88 -41.05
C LEU A 240 3.24 -2.09 -42.38
N MET A 241 2.74 -2.67 -43.48
CA MET A 241 2.70 -2.05 -44.81
C MET A 241 1.35 -2.28 -45.49
N ASP A 242 0.45 -1.29 -45.42
CA ASP A 242 -0.33 -0.84 -46.59
C ASP A 242 -1.17 0.42 -46.27
N ASN A 243 -1.59 1.13 -47.32
CA ASN A 243 -2.57 2.23 -47.33
C ASN A 243 -2.16 3.59 -46.71
N PHE A 244 -1.10 4.21 -47.26
CA PHE A 244 -1.18 5.63 -47.62
C PHE A 244 -0.59 5.87 -49.02
N SER A 245 -1.46 6.08 -49.99
CA SER A 245 -1.15 6.61 -51.33
C SER A 245 -2.02 7.83 -51.61
N ILE A 246 -1.52 8.71 -52.47
CA ILE A 246 -2.03 10.06 -52.76
C ILE A 246 -3.24 10.02 -53.71
#